data_AF-R7YWW3-F1
#
_entry.id   AF-R7YWW3-F1
#
_cell.length_a   1.000
_cell.length_b   1.000
_cell.length_c   1.000
_cell.angle_alpha   90.00
_cell.angle_beta   90.00
_cell.angle_gamma   90.00
#
_symmetry.space_group_name_H-M   'P 1'
#
loop_
_entity.id
_entity.type
_entity.pdbx_description
1 polymer ?
#
loop_
_entity_poly.entity_id
_entity_poly.type
_entity_poly.pdbx_seq_one_letter_code
_entity_poly.pdbx_strand_id
1 'polypeptide(L)'
;MLSDVVPVLCRPPCHCLSYTWGPLVNNEDCIKEYAEGEESVLESDGGLQRIGVTKNLYYGLRLVTRTKRWVKYIWIDALCICQTDLAERASQVGFMTEIYSRCGRVIVWLSEGGLMAPGLANL
;
A
#
# COMPACT_ATOMS: atom_id res chain seq x y z
N MET A 1 -1.20 19.30 11.20
CA MET A 1 -2.56 18.74 10.99
C MET A 1 -2.80 18.21 9.57
N LEU A 2 -1.89 18.41 8.60
CA LEU A 2 -1.95 17.83 7.23
C LEU A 2 -0.73 16.97 6.87
N SER A 3 0.15 16.66 7.83
CA SER A 3 1.45 16.00 7.58
C SER A 3 1.35 14.52 7.20
N ASP A 4 0.17 13.92 7.37
CA ASP A 4 -0.03 12.48 7.28
C ASP A 4 -0.90 12.09 6.07
N VAL A 5 -1.18 13.05 5.18
CA VAL A 5 -1.89 12.82 3.91
C VAL A 5 -0.85 12.64 2.79
N VAL A 6 -0.99 11.58 2.01
CA VAL A 6 -0.24 11.40 0.76
C VAL A 6 -1.18 11.49 -0.44
N PRO A 7 -0.85 12.29 -1.47
CA PRO A 7 -1.56 12.26 -2.73
C PRO A 7 -1.37 10.92 -3.46
N VAL A 8 -2.48 10.33 -3.87
CA VAL A 8 -2.50 9.12 -4.71
C VAL A 8 -2.57 9.55 -6.17
N LEU A 9 -1.71 8.94 -7.01
CA LEU A 9 -1.74 9.19 -8.45
C LEU A 9 -1.71 7.85 -9.20
N CYS A 10 -2.79 7.58 -9.93
CA CYS A 10 -2.98 6.32 -10.66
C CYS A 10 -2.14 6.20 -11.94
N ARG A 11 -1.26 7.18 -12.24
CA ARG A 11 -0.38 7.19 -13.42
C ARG A 11 1.00 7.81 -13.11
N PRO A 12 2.09 7.35 -13.75
CA PRO A 12 3.39 8.01 -13.66
C PRO A 12 3.39 9.46 -14.19
N PRO A 13 4.32 10.33 -13.74
CA PRO A 13 5.40 10.03 -12.80
C PRO A 13 4.97 10.12 -11.32
N CYS A 14 5.05 9.01 -10.60
CA CYS A 14 4.81 8.90 -9.16
C CYS A 14 5.80 7.89 -8.54
N HIS A 15 5.82 7.78 -7.21
CA HIS A 15 6.51 6.70 -6.52
C HIS A 15 5.57 5.50 -6.36
N CYS A 16 6.09 4.28 -6.34
CA CYS A 16 5.28 3.08 -6.13
C CYS A 16 5.46 2.58 -4.69
N LEU A 17 4.39 2.14 -4.04
CA LEU A 17 4.48 1.34 -2.82
C LEU A 17 4.50 -0.15 -3.19
N SER A 18 5.39 -0.92 -2.55
CA SER A 18 5.40 -2.38 -2.63
C SER A 18 5.26 -2.93 -1.22
N TYR A 19 4.23 -3.74 -1.01
CA TYR A 19 3.88 -4.32 0.28
C TYR A 19 3.15 -5.65 0.05
N THR A 20 3.04 -6.47 1.09
CA THR A 20 2.35 -7.76 1.00
C THR A 20 0.83 -7.59 1.14
N TRP A 21 0.10 -8.16 0.18
CA TRP A 21 -1.35 -8.34 0.24
C TRP A 21 -1.65 -9.63 1.01
N GLY A 22 -2.39 -9.53 2.11
CA GLY A 22 -2.74 -10.70 2.93
C GLY A 22 -1.71 -11.05 4.02
N PRO A 23 -2.07 -12.02 4.88
CA PRO A 23 -1.21 -12.45 5.98
C PRO A 23 0.01 -13.25 5.46
N LEU A 24 1.14 -13.12 6.15
CA LEU A 24 2.35 -13.91 5.88
C LEU A 24 2.16 -15.40 6.17
N VAL A 25 1.20 -15.72 7.05
CA VAL A 25 0.90 -17.08 7.49
C VAL A 25 -0.59 -17.30 7.38
N ASN A 26 -0.98 -18.42 6.75
CA ASN A 26 -2.38 -18.78 6.55
C ASN A 26 -2.95 -19.46 7.81
N ASN A 27 -3.09 -18.70 8.90
CA ASN A 27 -3.76 -19.10 10.13
C ASN A 27 -4.98 -18.20 10.38
N GLU A 28 -6.05 -18.77 10.96
CA GLU A 28 -7.31 -18.08 11.23
C GLU A 28 -7.13 -16.76 11.99
N ASP A 29 -6.24 -16.73 12.98
CA ASP A 29 -5.97 -15.52 13.76
C ASP A 29 -5.30 -14.43 12.91
N CYS A 30 -4.34 -14.79 12.06
CA CYS A 30 -3.69 -13.86 11.14
C CYS A 30 -4.65 -13.35 10.05
N ILE A 31 -5.59 -14.20 9.60
CA ILE A 31 -6.63 -13.81 8.64
C ILE A 31 -7.62 -12.84 9.29
N LYS A 32 -8.04 -13.09 10.54
CA LYS A 32 -8.94 -12.20 11.29
C LYS A 32 -8.29 -10.85 11.54
N GLU A 33 -7.03 -10.82 11.96
CA GLU A 33 -6.26 -9.58 12.14
C GLU A 33 -6.15 -8.79 10.83
N TYR A 34 -5.95 -9.47 9.70
CA TYR A 34 -5.90 -8.87 8.36
C TYR A 34 -7.27 -8.38 7.85
N ALA A 35 -8.36 -9.07 8.22
CA ALA A 35 -9.72 -8.71 7.82
C ALA A 35 -10.21 -7.40 8.46
N GLU A 36 -9.60 -7.01 9.59
CA GLU A 36 -9.85 -5.71 10.21
C GLU A 36 -9.14 -4.59 9.41
N GLY A 37 -9.95 -3.66 8.89
CA GLY A 37 -9.47 -2.47 8.17
C GLY A 37 -9.30 -1.25 9.08
N GLU A 38 -8.50 -0.30 8.61
CA GLU A 38 -8.31 1.03 9.21
C GLU A 38 -8.74 2.11 8.20
N GLU A 39 -9.17 3.27 8.70
CA GLU A 39 -9.43 4.42 7.83
C GLU A 39 -8.14 5.22 7.59
N SER A 40 -7.82 5.48 6.32
CA SER A 40 -6.78 6.42 5.92
C SER A 40 -7.36 7.63 5.21
N VAL A 41 -6.80 8.81 5.43
CA VAL A 41 -7.12 10.04 4.68
C VAL A 41 -6.10 10.21 3.57
N LEU A 42 -6.57 10.23 2.33
CA LEU A 42 -5.75 10.33 1.13
C LEU A 42 -6.24 11.50 0.28
N GLU A 43 -5.34 12.08 -0.51
CA GLU A 43 -5.71 13.09 -1.50
C GLU A 43 -5.81 12.41 -2.87
N SER A 44 -6.99 12.47 -3.50
CA SER A 44 -7.25 11.97 -4.85
C SER A 44 -8.16 12.94 -5.59
N ASP A 45 -7.93 13.13 -6.90
CA ASP A 45 -8.76 13.97 -7.78
C ASP A 45 -9.00 15.40 -7.27
N GLY A 46 -8.01 15.98 -6.59
CA GLY A 46 -8.07 17.35 -6.05
C GLY A 46 -8.86 17.50 -4.75
N GLY A 47 -9.19 16.40 -4.07
CA GLY A 47 -9.91 16.40 -2.79
C GLY A 47 -9.39 15.37 -1.78
N LEU A 48 -9.71 15.59 -0.50
CA LEU A 48 -9.44 14.63 0.57
C LEU A 48 -10.54 13.58 0.63
N GLN A 49 -10.16 12.31 0.66
CA GLN A 49 -11.07 11.17 0.76
C GLN A 49 -10.67 10.29 1.95
N ARG A 50 -11.68 9.75 2.66
CA ARG A 50 -11.50 8.70 3.67
C ARG A 50 -11.73 7.37 3.01
N ILE A 51 -10.73 6.50 3.06
CA ILE A 51 -10.76 5.20 2.40
C ILE A 51 -10.39 4.12 3.43
N GLY A 52 -11.19 3.07 3.47
CA GLY A 52 -10.88 1.86 4.24
C GLY A 52 -9.72 1.12 3.59
N VAL A 53 -8.66 0.90 4.34
CA VAL A 53 -7.45 0.18 3.91
C VAL A 53 -7.15 -0.95 4.88
N THR A 54 -6.36 -1.93 4.46
CA THR A 54 -5.87 -2.96 5.39
C THR A 54 -4.93 -2.34 6.41
N LYS A 55 -4.84 -2.91 7.63
CA LYS A 55 -3.88 -2.46 8.66
C LYS A 55 -2.45 -2.38 8.13
N ASN A 56 -2.03 -3.37 7.34
CA ASN A 56 -0.69 -3.39 6.77
C ASN A 56 -0.42 -2.16 5.87
N LEU A 57 -1.38 -1.83 4.99
CA LEU A 57 -1.28 -0.65 4.14
C LEU A 57 -1.36 0.64 4.96
N TYR A 58 -2.23 0.71 5.97
CA TYR A 58 -2.33 1.85 6.89
C TYR A 58 -0.98 2.20 7.54
N TYR A 59 -0.32 1.22 8.17
CA TYR A 59 0.97 1.45 8.82
C TYR A 59 2.07 1.80 7.82
N GLY A 60 2.09 1.13 6.66
CA GLY A 60 3.01 1.45 5.57
C GLY A 60 2.85 2.90 5.09
N LEU A 61 1.62 3.34 4.84
CA LEU A 61 1.32 4.72 4.42
C LEU A 61 1.74 5.72 5.49
N ARG A 62 1.40 5.46 6.75
CA ARG A 62 1.76 6.33 7.87
C ARG A 62 3.26 6.48 8.04
N LEU A 63 4.03 5.40 7.84
CA LEU A 63 5.49 5.49 7.89
C LEU A 63 6.04 6.28 6.71
N VAL A 64 5.53 6.04 5.50
CA VAL A 64 5.97 6.74 4.29
C VAL A 64 5.69 8.24 4.39
N THR A 65 4.49 8.65 4.79
CA THR A 65 4.12 10.07 4.96
C THR A 65 5.02 10.78 5.98
N ARG A 66 5.32 10.11 7.10
CA ARG A 66 6.14 10.70 8.18
C ARG A 66 7.63 10.75 7.86
N THR A 67 8.17 9.74 7.19
CA THR A 67 9.63 9.59 7.01
C THR A 67 10.13 9.99 5.62
N LYS A 68 9.26 9.95 4.60
CA LYS A 68 9.62 10.21 3.20
C LYS A 68 8.90 11.45 2.69
N ARG A 69 9.10 12.60 3.34
CA ARG A 69 8.51 13.91 2.95
C ARG A 69 8.77 14.36 1.50
N TRP A 70 9.73 13.74 0.83
CA TRP A 70 10.03 13.95 -0.60
C TRP A 70 9.04 13.22 -1.53
N VAL A 71 8.24 12.28 -1.04
CA VAL A 71 7.20 11.58 -1.79
C VAL A 71 6.03 12.54 -1.99
N LYS A 72 5.83 12.98 -3.24
CA LYS A 72 4.73 13.89 -3.61
C LYS A 72 3.49 13.17 -4.09
N TYR A 73 3.68 12.08 -4.81
CA TYR A 73 2.60 11.24 -5.33
C TYR A 73 3.00 9.79 -5.16
N ILE A 74 2.07 8.96 -4.72
CA ILE A 74 2.28 7.53 -4.58
C ILE A 74 1.22 6.73 -5.36
N TRP A 75 1.66 5.68 -6.02
CA TRP A 75 0.83 4.66 -6.63
C TRP A 75 0.77 3.47 -5.68
N ILE A 76 -0.46 3.05 -5.38
CA ILE A 76 -0.77 1.93 -4.50
C ILE A 76 -1.74 1.05 -5.27
N ASP A 77 -1.30 -0.14 -5.64
CA ASP A 77 -2.08 -1.12 -6.42
C ASP A 77 -3.52 -1.30 -5.90
N ALA A 78 -3.72 -1.49 -4.59
CA ALA A 78 -5.04 -1.70 -4.00
C ALA A 78 -5.99 -0.50 -4.12
N LEU A 79 -5.45 0.70 -4.37
CA LEU A 79 -6.23 1.94 -4.50
C LEU A 79 -6.35 2.42 -5.94
N CYS A 80 -5.30 2.23 -6.74
CA CYS A 80 -5.23 2.71 -8.12
C CYS A 80 -5.88 1.75 -9.13
N ILE A 81 -6.09 0.48 -8.75
CA ILE A 81 -6.72 -0.55 -9.59
C ILE A 81 -8.15 -0.78 -9.12
N CYS A 82 -9.10 -0.86 -10.06
CA CYS A 82 -10.49 -1.17 -9.74
C CYS A 82 -10.61 -2.64 -9.32
N GLN A 83 -10.67 -2.87 -8.01
CA GLN A 83 -10.69 -4.25 -7.46
C GLN A 83 -11.95 -5.04 -7.83
N THR A 84 -13.04 -4.35 -8.17
CA THR A 84 -14.35 -4.95 -8.50
C THR A 84 -14.51 -5.26 -9.99
N ASP A 85 -13.71 -4.66 -10.86
CA ASP A 85 -13.69 -4.97 -12.29
C ASP A 85 -12.53 -5.94 -12.58
N LEU A 86 -12.87 -7.22 -12.72
CA LEU A 86 -11.88 -8.27 -12.95
C LEU A 86 -11.14 -8.10 -14.29
N ALA A 87 -11.78 -7.53 -15.31
CA ALA A 87 -11.16 -7.32 -16.61
C ALA A 87 -10.16 -6.16 -16.55
N GLU A 88 -10.53 -5.05 -15.91
CA GLU A 88 -9.63 -3.92 -15.66
C GLU A 88 -8.47 -4.35 -14.77
N ARG A 89 -8.75 -5.03 -13.66
CA ARG A 89 -7.72 -5.56 -12.77
C ARG A 89 -6.73 -6.46 -13.48
N ALA A 90 -7.20 -7.41 -14.30
CA ALA A 90 -6.30 -8.29 -15.06
C ALA A 90 -5.41 -7.50 -16.02
N SER A 91 -5.98 -6.48 -16.70
CA SER A 91 -5.25 -5.57 -17.57
C SER A 91 -4.18 -4.78 -16.80
N GLN A 92 -4.54 -4.17 -15.67
CA GLN A 92 -3.63 -3.41 -14.80
C GLN A 92 -2.50 -4.28 -14.23
N VAL A 93 -2.81 -5.51 -13.83
CA VAL A 93 -1.80 -6.48 -13.39
C VAL A 93 -0.80 -6.76 -14.51
N GLY A 94 -1.27 -6.88 -15.76
CA GLY A 94 -0.42 -6.97 -16.94
C GLY A 94 0.51 -5.76 -17.15
N PHE A 95 0.07 -4.56 -16.73
CA PHE A 95 0.86 -3.32 -16.80
C PHE A 95 1.77 -3.08 -15.60
N MET A 96 1.72 -3.90 -14.53
CA MET A 96 2.51 -3.65 -13.32
C MET A 96 4.00 -3.50 -13.61
N THR A 97 4.57 -4.35 -14.45
CA THR A 97 6.00 -4.24 -14.83
C THR A 97 6.32 -2.87 -15.44
N GLU A 98 5.46 -2.37 -16.33
CA GLU A 98 5.61 -1.05 -16.96
C GLU A 98 5.47 0.07 -15.93
N ILE A 99 4.46 0.01 -15.07
CA ILE A 99 4.20 1.01 -14.02
C ILE A 99 5.39 1.11 -13.05
N TYR A 100 5.84 -0.02 -12.50
CA TYR A 100 6.98 -0.04 -11.58
C TYR A 100 8.28 0.40 -12.26
N SER A 101 8.48 0.08 -13.54
CA SER A 101 9.66 0.54 -14.31
C SER A 101 9.70 2.05 -14.55
N ARG A 102 8.53 2.70 -14.58
CA ARG A 102 8.38 4.15 -14.80
C ARG A 102 8.21 4.96 -13.51
N CYS A 103 8.05 4.28 -12.37
CA CYS A 103 7.98 4.91 -11.07
C CYS A 103 9.32 5.58 -10.73
N GLY A 104 9.28 6.79 -10.17
CA GLY A 104 10.50 7.53 -9.82
C GLY A 104 11.33 6.78 -8.76
N ARG A 105 10.64 6.11 -7.82
CA ARG A 105 11.22 5.17 -6.85
C ARG A 105 10.16 4.16 -6.44
N VAL A 106 10.61 2.95 -6.09
CA VAL A 106 9.80 1.94 -5.44
C VAL A 106 10.14 1.94 -3.95
N ILE A 107 9.12 2.11 -3.11
CA ILE A 107 9.24 2.08 -1.66
C ILE A 107 8.74 0.72 -1.20
N VAL A 108 9.64 -0.07 -0.62
CA VAL A 108 9.28 -1.38 -0.09
C VAL A 108 8.92 -1.23 1.39
N TRP A 109 7.70 -1.61 1.74
CA TRP A 109 7.22 -1.70 3.11
C TRP A 109 7.15 -3.16 3.53
N LEU A 110 7.94 -3.49 4.54
CA LEU A 110 7.86 -4.77 5.24
C LEU A 110 7.06 -4.50 6.51
N SER A 111 5.91 -5.17 6.65
CA SER A 111 5.02 -5.06 7.81
C SER A 111 5.80 -5.12 9.13
N GLU A 112 5.29 -4.51 10.21
CA GLU A 112 5.93 -4.58 11.54
C GLU A 112 6.16 -6.03 12.02
N GLY A 113 5.44 -7.02 11.47
CA GLY A 113 5.65 -8.45 11.69
C GLY A 113 6.75 -9.11 10.85
N GLY A 114 7.45 -8.38 9.98
CA GLY A 114 8.52 -8.90 9.10
C GLY A 114 9.73 -9.50 9.82
N LEU A 115 9.76 -9.44 11.15
CA LEU A 115 10.78 -10.04 12.02
C LEU A 115 10.21 -10.91 13.15
N MET A 116 8.90 -11.15 13.21
CA MET A 116 8.31 -12.06 14.20
C MET A 116 7.48 -13.14 13.52
N ALA A 117 8.14 -13.93 12.67
CA ALA A 117 7.86 -15.35 12.70
C ALA A 117 8.38 -15.86 14.06
N PRO A 118 7.53 -16.35 14.98
CA PRO A 118 8.00 -17.00 16.20
C PRO A 118 8.77 -18.26 15.80
N GLY A 119 10.07 -18.13 15.54
CA GLY A 119 10.90 -19.22 15.04
C GLY A 119 12.24 -18.84 14.39
N LEU A 120 12.50 -17.57 14.06
CA LEU A 120 13.76 -17.16 13.41
C LEU A 120 14.67 -16.25 14.27
N ALA A 121 14.40 -16.12 15.56
CA ALA A 121 15.26 -15.37 16.49
C ALA A 121 16.52 -16.13 16.97
N ASN A 122 16.83 -17.31 16.41
CA ASN A 122 18.03 -18.09 16.76
C ASN A 122 18.65 -18.73 15.51
N LEU A 123 19.44 -17.97 14.76
CA LEU A 123 20.57 -18.46 13.95
C LEU A 123 21.69 -17.43 13.97
#